data_AF-A0AAN7FIQ1-F1
#
_entry.id   AF-A0AAN7FIQ1-F1
#
_cell.length_a   1.000
_cell.length_b   1.000
_cell.length_c   1.000
_cell.angle_alpha   90.00
_cell.angle_beta   90.00
_cell.angle_gamma   90.00
#
_symmetry.space_group_name_H-M   'P 1'
#
loop_
_entity.id
_entity.type
_entity.pdbx_description
1 polymer ?
#
loop_
_entity_poly.entity_id
_entity_poly.type
_entity_poly.pdbx_seq_one_letter_code
_entity_poly.pdbx_strand_id
1 'polypeptide(L)'
;MRNLPTRANPLISEFSDHLSRLRCSEATSSSSTSLSQKLIGIQDLHDCVDKLLLLPCTQALAQEQHEKWYNELLDGSLRLLDVCSIARDALSQSKECTRSKMNLVREVEKYLASRKVVKKAMQKKNEGLAMVSMLKELEAVTLMVFELLLTFISGPKLQSKSSSWFLVSKLVHPKRIACEGEETDVNEFEKVDVVLQSLISHKTSKSDYSIHIQNLQDWMEQLESSIQDFEEVLESLSRRLVKTRVSFLNILNH
;
A
#
# COMPACT_ATOMS: atom_id res chain seq x y z
N MET A 1 14.71 95.11 -21.47
CA MET A 1 15.07 93.68 -21.68
C MET A 1 14.27 92.84 -20.70
N ARG A 2 13.28 92.08 -21.17
CA ARG A 2 12.65 90.99 -20.41
C ARG A 2 12.86 89.73 -21.24
N ASN A 3 13.67 88.81 -20.73
CA ASN A 3 13.82 87.48 -21.30
C ASN A 3 12.53 86.70 -21.04
N LEU A 4 11.88 86.24 -22.11
CA LEU A 4 10.78 85.29 -22.03
C LEU A 4 11.39 83.90 -21.75
N PRO A 5 10.84 83.09 -20.83
CA PRO A 5 11.27 81.71 -20.70
C PRO A 5 10.76 80.92 -21.91
N THR A 6 11.68 80.32 -22.66
CA THR A 6 11.35 79.36 -23.72
C THR A 6 10.58 78.20 -23.08
N ARG A 7 9.28 78.11 -23.36
CA ARG A 7 8.42 77.04 -22.85
C ARG A 7 8.96 75.70 -23.36
N ALA A 8 9.42 74.84 -22.45
CA ALA A 8 9.89 73.51 -22.79
C ALA A 8 8.80 72.73 -23.54
N ASN A 9 9.19 71.96 -24.56
CA ASN A 9 8.27 71.15 -25.35
C ASN A 9 7.58 70.13 -24.43
N PRO A 10 6.23 70.04 -24.44
CA PRO A 10 5.47 69.11 -23.59
C PRO A 10 5.99 67.66 -23.62
N LEU A 11 6.42 67.18 -24.78
CA LEU A 11 6.94 65.81 -24.95
C LEU A 11 8.31 65.58 -24.26
N ILE A 12 9.12 66.64 -24.15
CA ILE A 12 10.42 66.58 -23.45
C ILE A 12 10.19 66.54 -21.93
N SER A 13 9.17 67.25 -21.44
CA SER A 13 8.74 67.17 -20.04
C SER A 13 8.24 65.78 -19.69
N GLU A 14 7.38 65.21 -20.54
CA GLU A 14 6.84 63.85 -20.38
C GLU A 14 7.98 62.82 -20.31
N PHE A 15 8.92 62.85 -21.27
CA PHE A 15 10.09 61.96 -21.25
C PHE A 15 10.92 62.08 -19.96
N SER A 16 11.18 63.30 -19.48
CA SER A 16 11.91 63.55 -18.24
C SER A 16 11.19 62.98 -17.02
N ASP A 17 9.87 63.11 -16.95
CA ASP A 17 9.05 62.61 -15.86
C ASP A 17 9.06 61.07 -15.81
N HIS A 18 8.89 60.40 -16.96
CA HIS A 18 9.00 58.95 -17.06
C HIS A 18 10.40 58.44 -16.67
N LEU A 19 11.46 59.13 -17.10
CA LEU A 19 12.84 58.76 -16.77
C LEU A 19 13.15 58.93 -15.28
N SER A 20 12.69 60.02 -14.66
CA SER A 20 12.87 60.26 -13.23
C SER A 20 12.14 59.20 -12.40
N ARG A 21 10.93 58.82 -12.81
CA ARG A 21 10.14 57.77 -12.15
C ARG A 21 10.84 56.40 -12.19
N LEU A 22 11.41 56.02 -13.34
CA LEU A 22 12.19 54.78 -13.48
C LEU A 22 13.43 54.78 -12.60
N ARG A 23 14.12 55.93 -12.47
CA ARG A 23 15.32 56.07 -11.60
C ARG A 23 14.99 56.06 -10.11
N CYS A 24 13.86 56.66 -9.71
CA CYS A 24 13.43 56.72 -8.30
C CYS A 24 12.84 55.40 -7.79
N SER A 25 12.40 54.50 -8.69
CA SER A 25 12.05 53.14 -8.32
C SER A 25 13.33 52.39 -7.96
N GLU A 26 13.65 52.26 -6.67
CA GLU A 26 14.92 51.70 -6.15
C GLU A 26 15.36 50.36 -6.77
N ALA A 27 16.67 50.12 -6.69
CA ALA A 27 17.41 49.00 -7.28
C ALA A 27 17.26 47.65 -6.53
N THR A 28 16.46 47.57 -5.46
CA THR A 28 16.47 46.43 -4.51
C THR A 28 15.23 45.53 -4.57
N SER A 29 14.13 45.95 -5.21
CA SER A 29 12.93 45.12 -5.30
C SER A 29 13.00 44.15 -6.48
N SER A 30 13.28 42.88 -6.20
CA SER A 30 13.37 41.80 -7.18
C SER A 30 12.04 41.06 -7.40
N SER A 31 10.91 41.63 -6.98
CA SER A 31 9.61 40.99 -7.18
C SER A 31 9.18 41.03 -8.65
N SER A 32 8.41 40.03 -9.08
CA SER A 32 7.88 39.97 -10.45
C SER A 32 6.99 41.18 -10.78
N THR A 33 6.20 41.65 -9.82
CA THR A 33 5.33 42.83 -9.99
C THR A 33 6.12 44.11 -10.17
N SER A 34 7.18 44.31 -9.38
CA SER A 34 8.05 45.49 -9.50
C SER A 34 8.84 45.47 -10.81
N LEU A 35 9.36 44.31 -11.22
CA LEU A 35 10.04 44.14 -12.50
C LEU A 35 9.11 44.41 -13.68
N SER A 36 7.89 43.88 -13.67
CA SER A 36 6.88 44.17 -14.71
C SER A 36 6.55 45.67 -14.79
N GLN A 37 6.40 46.35 -13.66
CA GLN A 37 6.15 47.79 -13.63
C GLN A 37 7.31 48.60 -14.20
N LYS A 38 8.56 48.19 -13.92
CA LYS A 38 9.75 48.82 -14.51
C LYS A 38 9.81 48.60 -16.03
N LEU A 39 9.49 47.40 -16.52
CA LEU A 39 9.43 47.10 -17.96
C LEU A 39 8.35 47.93 -18.67
N ILE A 40 7.16 48.07 -18.05
CA ILE A 40 6.09 48.95 -18.56
C ILE A 40 6.58 50.40 -18.60
N GLY A 41 7.26 50.88 -17.56
CA GLY A 41 7.82 52.23 -17.56
C GLY A 41 8.88 52.46 -18.64
N ILE A 42 9.67 51.45 -18.98
CA ILE A 42 10.62 51.50 -20.11
C ILE A 42 9.85 51.60 -21.44
N GLN A 43 8.77 50.83 -21.60
CA GLN A 43 7.91 50.91 -22.78
C GLN A 43 7.32 52.32 -22.95
N ASP A 44 6.75 52.90 -21.89
CA ASP A 44 6.21 54.27 -21.94
C ASP A 44 7.29 55.30 -22.35
N LEU A 45 8.54 55.08 -21.90
CA LEU A 45 9.67 55.95 -22.24
C LEU A 45 10.01 55.86 -23.74
N HIS A 46 9.99 54.66 -24.31
CA HIS A 46 10.20 54.44 -25.73
C HIS A 46 9.06 55.04 -26.57
N ASP A 47 7.80 54.94 -26.12
CA ASP A 47 6.67 55.61 -26.79
C ASP A 47 6.85 57.15 -26.83
N CYS A 48 7.44 57.74 -25.79
CA CYS A 48 7.79 59.17 -25.79
C CYS A 48 8.89 59.50 -26.80
N VAL A 49 9.91 58.64 -26.92
CA VAL A 49 10.99 58.79 -27.91
C VAL A 49 10.44 58.72 -29.33
N ASP A 50 9.55 57.78 -29.62
CA ASP A 50 8.94 57.63 -30.94
C ASP A 50 8.15 58.88 -31.35
N LYS A 51 7.36 59.45 -30.42
CA LYS A 51 6.66 60.72 -30.64
C LYS A 51 7.62 61.90 -30.86
N LEU A 52 8.74 61.93 -30.14
CA LEU A 52 9.77 62.97 -30.31
C LEU A 52 10.44 62.87 -31.69
N LEU A 53 10.76 61.67 -32.16
CA LEU A 53 11.39 61.44 -33.47
C LEU A 53 10.54 61.92 -34.66
N LEU A 54 9.22 62.00 -34.49
CA LEU A 54 8.29 62.51 -35.51
C LEU A 54 8.29 64.04 -35.64
N LEU A 55 8.93 64.78 -34.72
CA LEU A 55 8.94 66.25 -34.79
C LEU A 55 9.86 66.76 -35.94
N PRO A 56 9.45 67.81 -36.67
CA PRO A 56 10.24 68.37 -37.76
C PRO A 56 11.63 68.88 -37.33
N CYS A 57 11.75 69.37 -36.08
CA CYS A 57 13.01 69.86 -35.55
C CYS A 57 14.04 68.75 -35.33
N THR A 58 13.61 67.56 -34.90
CA THR A 58 14.47 66.36 -34.76
C THR A 58 14.87 65.80 -36.13
N GLN A 59 13.98 65.86 -37.12
CA GLN A 59 14.29 65.44 -38.50
C GLN A 59 15.26 66.41 -39.18
N ALA A 60 15.13 67.72 -38.96
CA ALA A 60 16.09 68.71 -39.43
C ALA A 60 17.46 68.54 -38.75
N LEU A 61 17.48 68.25 -37.44
CA LEU A 61 18.72 67.97 -36.70
C LEU A 61 19.46 66.74 -37.25
N ALA A 62 18.70 65.70 -37.65
CA ALA A 62 19.26 64.50 -38.28
C ALA A 62 19.84 64.78 -39.68
N GLN A 63 19.40 65.85 -40.36
CA GLN A 63 19.93 66.29 -41.65
C GLN A 63 21.14 67.24 -41.52
N GLU A 64 21.22 68.05 -40.46
CA GLU A 64 22.27 69.07 -40.27
C GLU A 64 23.48 68.61 -39.44
N GLN A 65 23.36 67.55 -38.61
CA GLN A 65 24.45 67.04 -37.74
C GLN A 65 25.03 65.70 -38.22
N HIS A 66 26.31 65.48 -37.92
CA HIS A 66 27.16 64.37 -38.39
C HIS A 66 26.55 62.96 -38.25
N GLU A 67 26.65 62.17 -39.33
CA GLU A 67 26.33 60.73 -39.50
C GLU A 67 26.76 59.84 -38.30
N LYS A 68 27.82 60.24 -37.59
CA LYS A 68 28.38 59.54 -36.43
C LYS A 68 27.42 59.39 -35.25
N TRP A 69 26.71 60.45 -34.84
CA TRP A 69 25.85 60.38 -33.64
C TRP A 69 24.58 59.55 -33.89
N TYR A 70 24.06 59.61 -35.12
CA TYR A 70 22.93 58.78 -35.53
C TYR A 70 23.29 57.29 -35.56
N ASN A 71 24.48 56.94 -36.07
CA ASN A 71 25.00 55.57 -36.04
C ASN A 71 25.21 55.05 -34.61
N GLU A 72 25.68 55.88 -33.69
CA GLU A 72 25.81 55.52 -32.25
C GLU A 72 24.45 55.24 -31.59
N LEU A 73 23.40 56.01 -31.94
CA LEU A 73 22.04 55.77 -31.45
C LEU A 73 21.46 54.46 -32.00
N LEU A 74 21.63 54.20 -33.29
CA LEU A 74 21.20 52.95 -33.93
C LEU A 74 21.92 51.73 -33.32
N ASP A 75 23.24 51.80 -33.13
CA ASP A 75 24.00 50.76 -32.42
C ASP A 75 23.46 50.55 -31.00
N GLY A 76 23.17 51.65 -30.29
CA GLY A 76 22.52 51.61 -28.98
C GLY A 76 21.18 50.85 -29.00
N SER A 77 20.33 51.13 -29.97
CA SER A 77 19.02 50.48 -30.11
C SER A 77 19.12 49.00 -30.46
N LEU A 78 20.10 48.62 -31.30
CA LEU A 78 20.37 47.24 -31.67
C LEU A 78 20.81 46.43 -30.45
N ARG A 79 21.74 46.98 -29.65
CA ARG A 79 22.17 46.33 -28.39
C ARG A 79 21.02 46.11 -27.42
N LEU A 80 20.08 47.05 -27.31
CA LEU A 80 18.88 46.88 -26.47
C LEU A 80 17.97 45.78 -27.00
N LEU A 81 17.79 45.69 -28.32
CA LEU A 81 16.99 44.64 -28.95
C LEU A 81 17.59 43.25 -28.71
N ASP A 82 18.91 43.11 -28.82
CA ASP A 82 19.63 41.87 -28.54
C ASP A 82 19.43 41.44 -27.08
N VAL A 83 19.61 42.37 -26.13
CA VAL A 83 19.39 42.11 -24.70
C VAL A 83 17.93 41.72 -24.44
N CYS A 84 16.97 42.39 -25.07
CA CYS A 84 15.55 42.03 -24.99
C CYS A 84 15.27 40.62 -25.51
N SER A 85 15.88 40.23 -26.64
CA SER A 85 15.73 38.87 -27.18
C SER A 85 16.32 37.83 -26.23
N ILE A 86 17.55 38.05 -25.74
CA ILE A 86 18.21 37.15 -24.79
C ILE A 86 17.36 36.98 -23.51
N ALA A 87 16.84 38.08 -22.97
CA ALA A 87 16.00 38.04 -21.78
C ALA A 87 14.71 37.23 -22.01
N ARG A 88 14.05 37.43 -23.16
CA ARG A 88 12.85 36.68 -23.56
C ARG A 88 13.13 35.18 -23.75
N ASP A 89 14.27 34.84 -24.35
CA ASP A 89 14.66 33.45 -24.58
C ASP A 89 14.98 32.75 -23.25
N ALA A 90 15.70 33.42 -22.34
CA ALA A 90 15.96 32.92 -20.99
C ALA A 90 14.66 32.69 -20.18
N LEU A 91 13.70 33.63 -20.26
CA LEU A 91 12.38 33.46 -19.63
C LEU A 91 11.61 32.27 -20.23
N SER A 92 11.69 32.09 -21.54
CA SER A 92 11.03 30.99 -22.25
C SER A 92 11.62 29.63 -21.84
N GLN A 93 12.95 29.54 -21.75
CA GLN A 93 13.64 28.35 -21.28
C GLN A 93 13.30 28.01 -19.81
N SER A 94 13.27 29.02 -18.94
CA SER A 94 12.89 28.86 -17.53
C SER A 94 11.45 28.35 -17.38
N LYS A 95 10.52 28.87 -18.19
CA LYS A 95 9.13 28.41 -18.25
C LYS A 95 9.01 26.94 -18.66
N GLU A 96 9.76 26.52 -19.68
CA GLU A 96 9.78 25.13 -20.14
C GLU A 96 10.36 24.18 -19.08
N CYS A 97 11.50 24.54 -18.47
CA CYS A 97 12.10 23.78 -17.37
C CYS A 97 11.12 23.58 -16.21
N THR A 98 10.40 24.65 -15.83
CA THR A 98 9.38 24.58 -14.78
C THR A 98 8.24 23.63 -15.15
N ARG A 99 7.75 23.68 -16.39
CA ARG A 99 6.69 22.79 -16.89
C ARG A 99 7.13 21.32 -16.91
N SER A 100 8.36 21.05 -17.32
CA SER A 100 8.95 19.71 -17.30
C SER A 100 9.02 19.13 -15.89
N LYS A 101 9.51 19.91 -14.92
CA LYS A 101 9.54 19.51 -13.50
C LYS A 101 8.16 19.21 -12.95
N MET A 102 7.15 20.03 -13.28
CA MET A 102 5.77 19.79 -12.85
C MET A 102 5.16 18.53 -13.46
N ASN A 103 5.56 18.13 -14.68
CA ASN A 103 5.19 16.85 -15.27
C ASN A 103 5.81 15.67 -14.52
N LEU A 104 7.09 15.78 -14.16
CA LEU A 104 7.79 14.74 -13.40
C LEU A 104 7.13 14.49 -12.03
N VAL A 105 6.74 15.55 -11.32
CA VAL A 105 6.00 15.44 -10.04
C VAL A 105 4.71 14.63 -10.23
N ARG A 106 3.91 14.93 -11.27
CA ARG A 106 2.67 14.19 -11.58
C ARG A 106 2.94 12.72 -11.91
N GLU A 107 4.01 12.42 -12.63
CA GLU A 107 4.36 11.03 -12.96
C GLU A 107 4.80 10.25 -11.71
N VAL A 108 5.53 10.90 -10.79
CA VAL A 108 5.89 10.31 -9.49
C VAL A 108 4.64 10.01 -8.65
N GLU A 109 3.67 10.93 -8.60
CA GLU A 109 2.40 10.71 -7.91
C GLU A 109 1.63 9.51 -8.49
N LYS A 110 1.56 9.42 -9.83
CA LYS A 110 0.94 8.30 -10.53
C LYS A 110 1.64 6.98 -10.23
N TYR A 111 2.97 6.96 -10.25
CA TYR A 111 3.77 5.80 -9.86
C TYR A 111 3.50 5.37 -8.42
N LEU A 112 3.45 6.31 -7.46
CA LEU A 112 3.15 6.01 -6.05
C LEU A 112 1.74 5.45 -5.88
N ALA A 113 0.75 5.98 -6.60
CA ALA A 113 -0.61 5.44 -6.61
C ALA A 113 -0.66 4.01 -7.15
N SER A 114 0.00 3.75 -8.28
CA SER A 114 0.14 2.41 -8.86
C SER A 114 0.80 1.42 -7.88
N ARG A 115 1.92 1.83 -7.26
CA ARG A 115 2.62 1.01 -6.25
C ARG A 115 1.75 0.69 -5.04
N LYS A 116 0.90 1.61 -4.58
CA LYS A 116 -0.08 1.35 -3.50
C LYS A 116 -1.10 0.28 -3.90
N VAL A 117 -1.59 0.29 -5.15
CA VAL A 117 -2.50 -0.73 -5.67
C VAL A 117 -1.83 -2.10 -5.67
N VAL A 118 -0.60 -2.19 -6.19
CA VAL A 118 0.18 -3.44 -6.19
C VAL A 118 0.39 -3.95 -4.76
N LYS A 119 0.77 -3.08 -3.81
CA LYS A 119 0.95 -3.45 -2.40
C LYS A 119 -0.33 -4.02 -1.79
N LYS A 120 -1.49 -3.39 -2.04
CA LYS A 120 -2.80 -3.89 -1.56
C LYS A 120 -3.14 -5.26 -2.17
N ALA A 121 -2.86 -5.46 -3.47
CA ALA A 121 -3.09 -6.75 -4.13
C ALA A 121 -2.20 -7.86 -3.53
N MET A 122 -0.93 -7.56 -3.27
CA MET A 122 0.00 -8.49 -2.60
C MET A 122 -0.47 -8.86 -1.19
N GLN A 123 -0.96 -7.87 -0.43
CA GLN A 123 -1.48 -8.11 0.92
C GLN A 123 -2.70 -9.05 0.91
N LYS A 124 -3.69 -8.79 0.03
CA LYS A 124 -4.85 -9.67 -0.13
C LYS A 124 -4.46 -11.11 -0.49
N LYS A 125 -3.46 -11.26 -1.38
CA LYS A 125 -2.96 -12.59 -1.77
C LYS A 125 -2.35 -13.33 -0.58
N ASN A 126 -1.59 -12.64 0.27
CA ASN A 126 -1.03 -13.22 1.48
C ASN A 126 -2.12 -13.62 2.48
N GLU A 127 -3.15 -12.79 2.68
CA GLU A 127 -4.30 -13.13 3.53
C GLU A 127 -5.03 -14.38 3.04
N GLY A 128 -5.26 -14.49 1.72
CA GLY A 128 -5.83 -15.69 1.12
C GLY A 128 -4.96 -16.94 1.31
N LEU A 129 -3.64 -16.82 1.18
CA LEU A 129 -2.71 -17.91 1.41
C LEU A 129 -2.70 -18.37 2.89
N ALA A 130 -2.77 -17.42 3.83
CA ALA A 130 -2.92 -17.72 5.25
C ALA A 130 -4.22 -18.47 5.54
N MET A 131 -5.35 -18.03 4.97
CA MET A 131 -6.64 -18.72 5.12
C MET A 131 -6.59 -20.16 4.60
N VAL A 132 -5.97 -20.40 3.44
CA VAL A 132 -5.78 -21.76 2.90
C VAL A 132 -4.94 -22.62 3.85
N SER A 133 -3.88 -22.06 4.45
CA SER A 133 -3.06 -22.78 5.43
C SER A 133 -3.87 -23.17 6.68
N MET A 134 -4.66 -22.25 7.22
CA MET A 134 -5.51 -22.51 8.38
C MET A 134 -6.57 -23.59 8.09
N LEU A 135 -7.15 -23.60 6.88
CA LEU A 135 -8.11 -24.63 6.48
C LEU A 135 -7.48 -26.02 6.36
N LYS A 136 -6.24 -26.11 5.86
CA LYS A 136 -5.49 -27.38 5.82
C LYS A 136 -5.13 -27.88 7.22
N GLU A 137 -4.79 -26.98 8.13
CA GLU A 137 -4.51 -27.33 9.53
C GLU A 137 -5.78 -27.83 10.23
N LEU A 138 -6.91 -27.15 10.01
CA LEU A 138 -8.22 -27.60 10.50
C LEU A 138 -8.59 -28.99 9.98
N GLU A 139 -8.36 -29.27 8.69
CA GLU A 139 -8.57 -30.58 8.09
C GLU A 139 -7.70 -31.65 8.77
N ALA A 140 -6.40 -31.38 8.94
CA ALA A 140 -5.47 -32.31 9.58
C ALA A 140 -5.86 -32.63 11.03
N VAL A 141 -6.22 -31.62 11.82
CA VAL A 141 -6.68 -31.80 13.20
C VAL A 141 -7.99 -32.58 13.23
N THR A 142 -8.92 -32.29 12.33
CA THR A 142 -10.20 -33.02 12.24
C THR A 142 -9.97 -34.50 11.94
N LEU A 143 -9.09 -34.83 10.99
CA LEU A 143 -8.74 -36.21 10.66
C LEU A 143 -8.06 -36.93 11.84
N MET A 144 -7.16 -36.25 12.54
CA MET A 144 -6.51 -36.79 13.75
C MET A 144 -7.54 -37.14 14.82
N VAL A 145 -8.51 -36.26 15.09
CA VAL A 145 -9.57 -36.52 16.07
C VAL A 145 -10.45 -37.69 15.63
N PHE A 146 -10.78 -37.80 14.35
CA PHE A 146 -11.51 -38.96 13.84
C PHE A 146 -10.71 -40.26 13.96
N GLU A 147 -9.39 -40.23 13.71
CA GLU A 147 -8.53 -41.39 13.92
C GLU A 147 -8.48 -41.81 15.39
N LEU A 148 -8.41 -40.84 16.32
CA LEU A 148 -8.51 -41.10 17.76
C LEU A 148 -9.87 -41.72 18.13
N LEU A 149 -10.97 -41.19 17.61
CA LEU A 149 -12.31 -41.73 17.84
C LEU A 149 -12.44 -43.17 17.31
N LEU A 150 -11.94 -43.44 16.11
CA LEU A 150 -11.95 -44.78 15.52
C LEU A 150 -11.06 -45.75 16.32
N THR A 151 -9.92 -45.27 16.83
CA THR A 151 -9.03 -46.05 17.70
C THR A 151 -9.69 -46.35 19.05
N PHE A 152 -10.38 -45.37 19.63
CA PHE A 152 -11.18 -45.52 20.84
C PHE A 152 -12.23 -46.62 20.69
N ILE A 153 -13.00 -46.61 19.58
CA ILE A 153 -14.03 -47.63 19.29
C ILE A 153 -13.41 -49.01 19.02
N SER A 154 -12.27 -49.06 18.34
CA SER A 154 -11.64 -50.33 17.93
C SER A 154 -10.93 -51.06 19.09
N GLY A 155 -10.82 -50.43 20.26
CA GLY A 155 -9.98 -50.87 21.36
C GLY A 155 -8.48 -50.70 21.08
N PRO A 156 -7.61 -50.80 22.10
CA PRO A 156 -6.17 -50.79 21.87
C PRO A 156 -5.84 -51.90 20.87
N LYS A 157 -5.07 -51.57 19.80
CA LYS A 157 -4.48 -52.62 18.94
C LYS A 157 -3.82 -53.60 19.88
N LEU A 158 -4.36 -54.82 19.98
CA LEU A 158 -3.63 -55.94 20.54
C LEU A 158 -2.32 -55.97 19.74
N GLN A 159 -1.24 -55.50 20.36
CA GLN A 159 0.07 -55.94 19.94
C GLN A 159 0.06 -57.43 20.23
N SER A 160 -0.41 -58.19 19.25
CA SER A 160 -0.02 -59.56 19.07
C SER A 160 1.50 -59.56 19.26
N LYS A 161 1.96 -60.14 20.37
CA LYS A 161 3.35 -60.49 20.59
C LYS A 161 3.73 -61.53 19.54
N SER A 162 3.96 -61.06 18.32
CA SER A 162 4.54 -61.80 17.22
C SER A 162 5.02 -60.79 16.17
N SER A 163 6.13 -60.14 16.46
CA SER A 163 7.15 -59.88 15.44
C SER A 163 8.50 -59.65 16.12
N SER A 164 9.25 -60.73 16.23
CA SER A 164 10.70 -60.70 16.37
C SER A 164 11.31 -60.13 15.09
N TRP A 165 11.50 -58.80 15.04
CA TRP A 165 12.37 -57.96 14.17
C TRP A 165 11.65 -56.59 14.11
N PHE A 166 12.16 -55.47 14.59
CA PHE A 166 13.35 -54.75 14.13
C PHE A 166 13.89 -53.85 15.26
N LEU A 167 15.16 -54.04 15.59
CA LEU A 167 16.03 -52.99 16.10
C LEU A 167 16.56 -52.17 14.91
N VAL A 168 16.96 -50.93 15.20
CA VAL A 168 17.48 -49.84 14.34
C VAL A 168 16.36 -48.92 13.86
N SER A 169 16.23 -47.69 14.36
CA SER A 169 17.26 -46.64 14.36
C SER A 169 17.15 -45.67 15.55
N LYS A 170 18.31 -45.35 16.13
CA LYS A 170 18.54 -44.10 16.86
C LYS A 170 18.51 -42.92 15.88
N LEU A 171 18.12 -41.76 16.42
CA LEU A 171 18.54 -40.40 16.08
C LEU A 171 17.43 -39.50 15.50
N VAL A 172 16.85 -38.66 16.37
CA VAL A 172 16.84 -37.18 16.37
C VAL A 172 15.69 -36.73 17.28
N HIS A 173 16.03 -36.09 18.41
CA HIS A 173 15.05 -35.46 19.31
C HIS A 173 14.47 -34.18 18.68
N PRO A 174 13.20 -33.84 19.00
CA PRO A 174 12.97 -32.53 19.60
C PRO A 174 12.11 -32.62 20.88
N LYS A 175 12.71 -32.14 21.97
CA LYS A 175 12.13 -31.44 23.13
C LYS A 175 10.69 -31.80 23.52
N ARG A 176 10.59 -32.78 24.43
CA ARG A 176 9.39 -33.15 25.20
C ARG A 176 9.10 -32.04 26.23
N ILE A 177 7.89 -31.46 26.18
CA ILE A 177 7.26 -30.86 27.35
C ILE A 177 6.67 -32.04 28.11
N ALA A 178 7.06 -32.19 29.37
CA ALA A 178 6.52 -33.22 30.25
C ALA A 178 5.08 -32.84 30.62
N CYS A 179 4.11 -33.67 30.25
CA CYS A 179 2.88 -33.79 31.02
C CYS A 179 3.03 -34.97 31.97
N GLU A 180 2.76 -34.70 33.23
CA GLU A 180 2.77 -35.63 34.35
C GLU A 180 1.70 -36.72 34.18
N GLY A 181 1.88 -37.80 34.93
CA GLY A 181 1.27 -39.11 34.75
C GLY A 181 -0.24 -39.11 34.51
N GLU A 182 -0.65 -39.87 33.51
CA GLU A 182 -2.01 -40.37 33.39
C GLU A 182 -2.03 -41.79 33.97
N GLU A 183 -2.81 -41.98 35.04
CA GLU A 183 -3.44 -43.26 35.29
C GLU A 183 -4.15 -43.67 33.99
N THR A 184 -3.87 -44.86 33.48
CA THR A 184 -4.58 -45.41 32.31
C THR A 184 -6.04 -45.61 32.69
N ASP A 185 -6.86 -44.58 32.46
CA ASP A 185 -8.31 -44.70 32.46
C ASP A 185 -8.69 -45.62 31.29
N VAL A 186 -9.16 -46.81 31.64
CA VAL A 186 -9.55 -47.84 30.68
C VAL A 186 -10.84 -47.37 30.00
N ASN A 187 -10.84 -47.24 28.68
CA ASN A 187 -12.02 -46.78 27.94
C ASN A 187 -13.20 -47.76 28.08
N GLU A 188 -14.43 -47.27 27.90
CA GLU A 188 -15.66 -48.03 28.14
C GLU A 188 -15.75 -49.30 27.28
N PHE A 189 -15.24 -49.28 26.03
CA PHE A 189 -15.18 -50.48 25.19
C PHE A 189 -14.25 -51.55 25.78
N GLU A 190 -13.07 -51.16 26.27
CA GLU A 190 -12.11 -52.07 26.89
C GLU A 190 -12.62 -52.66 28.22
N LYS A 191 -13.39 -51.88 29.01
CA LYS A 191 -14.06 -52.37 30.22
C LYS A 191 -15.10 -53.46 29.89
N VAL A 192 -15.90 -53.26 28.84
CA VAL A 192 -16.88 -54.25 28.36
C VAL A 192 -16.18 -55.50 27.81
N ASP A 193 -15.12 -55.34 27.02
CA ASP A 193 -14.33 -56.45 26.45
C ASP A 193 -13.72 -57.37 27.50
N VAL A 194 -13.14 -56.80 28.57
CA VAL A 194 -12.53 -57.58 29.67
C VAL A 194 -13.58 -58.44 30.38
N VAL A 195 -14.76 -57.89 30.66
CA VAL A 195 -15.84 -58.64 31.34
C VAL A 195 -16.40 -59.75 30.44
N LEU A 196 -16.60 -59.47 29.15
CA LEU A 196 -17.04 -60.47 28.18
C LEU A 196 -16.04 -61.62 28.02
N GLN A 197 -14.74 -61.33 27.93
CA GLN A 197 -13.70 -62.37 27.85
C GLN A 197 -13.68 -63.28 29.09
N SER A 198 -13.87 -62.71 30.28
CA SER A 198 -13.96 -63.48 31.53
C SER A 198 -15.15 -64.44 31.51
N LEU A 199 -16.34 -63.97 31.10
CA LEU A 199 -17.56 -64.76 30.99
C LEU A 199 -17.44 -65.92 29.99
N ILE A 200 -16.79 -65.69 28.83
CA ILE A 200 -16.59 -66.71 27.78
C ILE A 200 -15.59 -67.80 28.23
N SER A 201 -14.61 -67.46 29.06
CA SER A 201 -13.54 -68.39 29.47
C SER A 201 -13.98 -69.52 30.43
N HIS A 202 -15.27 -69.61 30.79
CA HIS A 202 -15.90 -70.65 31.61
C HIS A 202 -15.25 -70.95 32.98
N LYS A 203 -14.44 -70.04 33.54
CA LYS A 203 -13.74 -70.22 34.83
C LYS A 203 -14.45 -69.66 36.06
N THR A 204 -15.66 -69.12 35.93
CA THR A 204 -16.34 -68.39 37.01
C THR A 204 -17.26 -69.28 37.83
N SER A 205 -17.20 -69.17 39.17
CA SER A 205 -18.15 -69.86 40.06
C SER A 205 -19.57 -69.31 39.89
N LYS A 206 -20.59 -70.02 40.39
CA LYS A 206 -22.01 -69.63 40.25
C LYS A 206 -22.34 -68.27 40.91
N SER A 207 -21.64 -67.91 41.99
CA SER A 207 -21.79 -66.59 42.64
C SER A 207 -21.07 -65.48 41.89
N ASP A 208 -19.90 -65.78 41.32
CA ASP A 208 -19.10 -64.79 40.56
C ASP A 208 -19.80 -64.44 39.23
N TYR A 209 -20.47 -65.41 38.62
CA TYR A 209 -21.25 -65.21 37.41
C TYR A 209 -22.32 -64.12 37.57
N SER A 210 -23.06 -64.12 38.70
CA SER A 210 -24.09 -63.12 38.96
C SER A 210 -23.53 -61.71 39.12
N ILE A 211 -22.34 -61.56 39.72
CA ILE A 211 -21.68 -60.27 39.92
C ILE A 211 -21.12 -59.74 38.61
N HIS A 212 -20.50 -60.61 37.78
CA HIS A 212 -20.00 -60.22 36.47
C HIS A 212 -21.10 -59.77 35.51
N ILE A 213 -22.29 -60.39 35.58
CA ILE A 213 -23.45 -59.98 34.78
C ILE A 213 -23.97 -58.60 35.20
N GLN A 214 -24.04 -58.30 36.50
CA GLN A 214 -24.46 -56.98 36.96
C GLN A 214 -23.47 -55.90 36.53
N ASN A 215 -22.16 -56.13 36.73
CA ASN A 215 -21.13 -55.20 36.29
C ASN A 215 -21.17 -54.98 34.77
N LEU A 216 -21.42 -56.03 33.98
CA LEU A 216 -21.55 -55.91 32.53
C LEU A 216 -22.72 -55.01 32.15
N GLN A 217 -23.87 -55.13 32.83
CA GLN A 217 -25.04 -54.27 32.59
C GLN A 217 -24.70 -52.80 32.84
N ASP A 218 -24.10 -52.49 34.00
CA ASP A 218 -23.73 -51.12 34.36
C ASP A 218 -22.74 -50.50 33.35
N TRP A 219 -21.73 -51.27 32.90
CA TRP A 219 -20.75 -50.79 31.90
C TRP A 219 -21.36 -50.66 30.50
N MET A 220 -22.28 -51.55 30.12
CA MET A 220 -22.98 -51.45 28.83
C MET A 220 -23.89 -50.22 28.79
N GLU A 221 -24.60 -49.91 29.88
CA GLU A 221 -25.41 -48.68 29.97
C GLU A 221 -24.54 -47.42 29.86
N GLN A 222 -23.37 -47.41 30.50
CA GLN A 222 -22.41 -46.30 30.36
C GLN A 222 -21.87 -46.18 28.93
N LEU A 223 -21.49 -47.29 28.31
CA LEU A 223 -21.01 -47.31 26.93
C LEU A 223 -22.09 -46.83 25.95
N GLU A 224 -23.34 -47.26 26.13
CA GLU A 224 -24.48 -46.80 25.32
C GLU A 224 -24.69 -45.29 25.45
N SER A 225 -24.61 -44.76 26.68
CA SER A 225 -24.66 -43.31 26.91
C SER A 225 -23.52 -42.58 26.20
N SER A 226 -22.27 -43.07 26.32
CA SER A 226 -21.11 -42.44 25.65
C SER A 226 -21.23 -42.49 24.12
N ILE A 227 -21.74 -43.60 23.56
CA ILE A 227 -22.00 -43.72 22.12
C ILE A 227 -23.04 -42.69 21.67
N GLN A 228 -24.15 -42.58 22.40
CA GLN A 228 -25.21 -41.61 22.10
C GLN A 228 -24.66 -40.17 22.09
N ASP A 229 -23.86 -39.80 23.09
CA ASP A 229 -23.21 -38.48 23.14
C ASP A 229 -22.30 -38.24 21.93
N PHE A 230 -21.51 -39.24 21.51
CA PHE A 230 -20.68 -39.12 20.31
C PHE A 230 -21.52 -38.98 19.03
N GLU A 231 -22.59 -39.74 18.88
CA GLU A 231 -23.48 -39.67 17.71
C GLU A 231 -24.08 -38.27 17.55
N GLU A 232 -24.55 -37.66 18.65
CA GLU A 232 -25.10 -36.30 18.63
C GLU A 232 -24.06 -35.24 18.20
N VAL A 233 -22.84 -35.34 18.74
CA VAL A 233 -21.74 -34.44 18.37
C VAL A 233 -21.34 -34.63 16.91
N LEU A 234 -21.25 -35.88 16.43
CA LEU A 234 -20.93 -36.21 15.04
C LEU A 234 -21.99 -35.71 14.06
N GLU A 235 -23.28 -35.84 14.40
CA GLU A 235 -24.37 -35.37 13.56
C GLU A 235 -24.33 -33.84 13.43
N SER A 236 -24.10 -33.14 14.55
CA SER A 236 -23.89 -31.69 14.59
C SER A 236 -22.68 -31.25 13.74
N LEU A 237 -21.55 -31.95 13.86
CA LEU A 237 -20.34 -31.69 13.09
C LEU A 237 -20.56 -31.92 11.59
N SER A 238 -21.22 -33.02 11.21
CA SER A 238 -21.57 -33.35 9.82
C SER A 238 -22.39 -32.22 9.18
N ARG A 239 -23.43 -31.73 9.87
CA ARG A 239 -24.22 -30.58 9.41
C ARG A 239 -23.37 -29.33 9.17
N ARG A 240 -22.41 -29.04 10.07
CA ARG A 240 -21.49 -27.90 9.91
C ARG A 240 -20.54 -28.09 8.71
N LEU A 241 -19.99 -29.28 8.50
CA LEU A 241 -19.12 -29.59 7.36
C LEU A 241 -19.86 -29.43 6.03
N VAL A 242 -21.11 -29.91 5.94
CA VAL A 242 -21.96 -29.69 4.76
C VAL A 242 -22.16 -28.20 4.49
N LYS A 243 -22.49 -27.41 5.52
CA LYS A 243 -22.65 -25.95 5.38
C LYS A 243 -21.36 -25.28 4.89
N THR A 244 -20.21 -25.66 5.45
CA THR A 244 -18.89 -25.16 5.00
C THR A 244 -18.64 -25.51 3.53
N ARG A 245 -18.93 -26.76 3.13
CA ARG A 245 -18.80 -27.19 1.73
C ARG A 245 -19.69 -26.37 0.79
N VAL A 246 -20.95 -26.13 1.16
CA VAL A 246 -21.88 -25.30 0.38
C VAL A 246 -21.32 -23.88 0.23
N SER A 247 -20.80 -23.28 1.31
CA SER A 247 -20.15 -21.96 1.25
C SER A 247 -18.98 -21.94 0.26
N PHE A 248 -18.13 -22.96 0.23
CA PHE A 248 -17.03 -23.03 -0.75
C PHE A 248 -17.52 -23.17 -2.19
N LEU A 249 -18.53 -24.01 -2.44
CA LEU A 249 -19.11 -24.16 -3.77
C LEU A 249 -19.73 -22.85 -4.27
N ASN A 250 -20.39 -22.10 -3.38
CA ASN A 250 -20.96 -20.79 -3.71
C ASN A 250 -19.87 -19.76 -4.07
N ILE A 251 -18.72 -19.79 -3.39
CA ILE A 251 -17.58 -18.91 -3.70
C ILE A 251 -16.98 -19.24 -5.08
N LEU A 252 -16.94 -20.52 -5.48
CA LEU A 252 -16.39 -20.94 -6.78
C LEU A 252 -17.30 -20.63 -7.98
N ASN A 253 -18.61 -20.50 -7.73
CA ASN A 253 -19.62 -20.28 -8.77
C ASN A 253 -19.96 -18.79 -8.98
N HIS A 254 -19.32 -17.87 -8.27
CA HIS A 254 -19.49 -16.41 -8.38
C HIS A 254 -18.21 -15.73 -8.91
#